data_AF-A0A2N9IC69-F1
#
_entry.id   AF-A0A2N9IC69-F1
#
_cell.length_a   1.000
_cell.length_b   1.000
_cell.length_c   1.000
_cell.angle_alpha   90.00
_cell.angle_beta   90.00
_cell.angle_gamma   90.00
#
_symmetry.space_group_name_H-M   'P 1'
#
loop_
_entity.id
_entity.type
_entity.pdbx_description
1 polymer ?
#
loop_
_entity_poly.entity_id
_entity_poly.type
_entity_poly.pdbx_seq_one_letter_code
_entity_poly.pdbx_strand_id
1 'polypeptide(L)'
;MRLLVHSNFFSKTIVHENPEEEKEVYTLTPYSRFLIKDKVTSFSPSVQAMLDPVVVSSWQFLGDWFQGSEVTPFEKAHGMGFWDYCNQSPEYNNIFNEAMASDSKLMSLVVKDYKPIFEGLDSLVDVGGGTGTVARIISEAFPHMICTVFDLPHVIANLPDTTNLKYWILHDWSDEECVSILKRCKEAITSKGKEGKGNYHRRGDKVKRRMNMMLPKQSSSLMH
;
A
#
# COMPACT_ATOMS: atom_id res chain seq x y z
N MET A 1 21.21 -6.87 20.40
CA MET A 1 20.05 -7.62 20.94
C MET A 1 19.32 -6.94 22.09
N ARG A 2 19.98 -6.39 23.11
CA ARG A 2 19.32 -5.79 24.29
C ARG A 2 18.19 -4.80 23.97
N LEU A 3 18.40 -3.87 23.03
CA LEU A 3 17.36 -2.93 22.60
C LEU A 3 16.14 -3.64 21.98
N LEU A 4 16.36 -4.66 21.15
CA LEU A 4 15.27 -5.42 20.51
C LEU A 4 14.52 -6.29 21.53
N VAL A 5 15.19 -6.76 22.58
CA VAL A 5 14.53 -7.44 23.70
C VAL A 5 13.70 -6.46 24.50
N HIS A 6 14.25 -5.29 24.83
CA HIS A 6 13.53 -4.21 25.51
C HIS A 6 12.30 -3.75 24.71
N SER A 7 12.42 -3.67 23.37
CA SER A 7 11.32 -3.35 22.46
C SER A 7 10.42 -4.56 22.12
N ASN A 8 10.57 -5.68 22.85
CA ASN A 8 9.73 -6.88 22.75
C ASN A 8 9.73 -7.59 21.38
N PHE A 9 10.73 -7.36 20.54
CA PHE A 9 10.95 -8.15 19.33
C PHE A 9 11.53 -9.53 19.65
N PHE A 10 12.28 -9.68 20.73
CA PHE A 10 12.80 -10.96 21.17
C PHE A 10 12.59 -11.13 22.68
N SER A 11 12.44 -12.36 23.14
CA SER A 11 12.47 -12.68 24.57
C SER A 11 13.82 -13.33 24.91
N LYS A 12 14.48 -12.83 25.94
CA LYS A 12 15.72 -13.40 26.47
C LYS A 12 15.38 -14.57 27.40
N THR A 13 16.07 -15.69 27.23
CA THR A 13 15.96 -16.86 28.11
C THR A 13 17.37 -17.36 28.43
N ILE A 14 17.57 -17.89 29.63
CA ILE A 14 18.82 -18.55 30.01
C ILE A 14 18.57 -20.05 29.91
N VAL A 15 19.41 -20.75 29.17
CA VAL A 15 19.38 -22.21 29.02
C VAL A 15 20.65 -22.76 29.63
N HIS A 16 20.52 -23.81 30.43
CA HIS A 16 21.65 -24.54 30.99
C HIS A 16 21.95 -25.70 30.04
N GLU A 17 23.01 -25.56 29.24
CA GLU A 17 23.50 -26.67 28.38
C GLU A 17 24.27 -27.69 29.24
N ASN A 18 24.89 -27.25 30.34
CA ASN A 18 25.53 -28.06 31.40
C ASN A 18 25.48 -27.32 32.75
N PRO A 19 25.75 -27.98 33.91
CA PRO A 19 25.68 -27.35 35.24
C PRO A 19 26.58 -26.12 35.45
N GLU A 20 27.62 -25.98 34.64
CA GLU A 20 28.60 -24.88 34.73
C GLU A 20 28.48 -23.86 33.58
N GLU A 21 27.57 -24.08 32.61
CA GLU A 21 27.46 -23.24 31.41
C GLU A 21 26.03 -22.69 31.24
N GLU A 22 25.86 -21.41 31.58
CA GLU A 22 24.67 -20.64 31.27
C GLU A 22 24.81 -19.98 29.90
N LYS A 23 23.85 -20.25 29.01
CA LYS A 23 23.80 -19.64 27.69
C LYS A 23 22.57 -18.77 27.55
N GLU A 24 22.82 -17.53 27.16
CA GLU A 24 21.77 -16.60 26.78
C GLU A 24 21.24 -16.95 25.39
N VAL A 25 19.96 -17.28 25.30
CA VAL A 25 19.25 -17.52 24.04
C VAL A 25 18.14 -16.50 23.84
N TYR A 26 17.82 -16.22 22.58
CA TYR A 26 16.76 -15.29 22.20
C TYR A 26 15.67 -16.04 21.45
N THR A 27 14.43 -15.91 21.92
CA THR A 27 13.26 -16.54 21.30
C THR A 27 12.40 -15.50 20.58
N LEU A 28 11.70 -15.93 19.54
CA LEU A 28 10.83 -15.08 18.73
C LEU A 28 9.53 -14.77 19.47
N THR A 29 9.16 -13.50 19.50
CA THR A 29 7.86 -13.01 19.99
C THR A 29 6.85 -12.94 18.84
N PRO A 30 5.55 -12.70 19.11
CA PRO A 30 4.58 -12.45 18.04
C PRO A 30 5.01 -11.33 17.07
N TYR A 31 5.74 -10.31 17.54
CA TYR A 31 6.20 -9.20 16.71
C TYR A 31 7.32 -9.61 15.74
N SER A 32 8.37 -10.29 16.21
CA SER A 32 9.44 -10.76 15.31
C SER A 32 8.98 -11.87 14.37
N ARG A 33 7.88 -12.58 14.70
CA ARG A 33 7.28 -13.54 13.76
C ARG A 33 6.77 -12.90 12.47
N PHE A 34 6.41 -11.61 12.48
CA PHE A 34 6.09 -10.86 11.26
C PHE A 34 7.32 -10.55 10.41
N LEU A 35 8.55 -10.69 10.93
CA LEU A 35 9.78 -10.41 10.17
C LEU A 35 10.43 -11.68 9.60
N ILE A 36 9.88 -12.86 9.87
CA ILE A 36 10.39 -14.13 9.33
C ILE A 36 10.13 -14.16 7.83
N LYS A 37 11.17 -14.38 7.03
CA LYS A 37 11.06 -14.56 5.57
C LYS A 37 10.15 -15.74 5.22
N ASP A 38 9.53 -15.69 4.04
CA ASP A 38 8.74 -16.79 3.46
C ASP A 38 7.42 -17.15 4.16
N LYS A 39 6.99 -16.37 5.16
CA LYS A 39 5.60 -16.43 5.65
C LYS A 39 4.71 -15.53 4.80
N VAL A 40 3.48 -15.98 4.56
CA VAL A 40 2.43 -15.18 3.88
C VAL A 40 2.23 -13.82 4.56
N THR A 41 2.45 -13.75 5.87
CA THR A 41 2.32 -12.54 6.69
C THR A 41 3.65 -11.82 6.95
N SER A 42 4.71 -12.11 6.19
CA SER A 42 6.00 -11.46 6.42
C SER A 42 5.93 -9.99 6.03
N PHE A 43 6.16 -9.09 6.98
CA PHE A 43 6.23 -7.64 6.81
C PHE A 43 7.67 -7.14 6.60
N SER A 44 8.64 -8.06 6.49
CA SER A 44 10.05 -7.72 6.26
C SER A 44 10.26 -6.85 5.02
N PRO A 45 9.63 -7.11 3.85
CA PRO A 45 9.81 -6.26 2.67
C PRO A 45 9.35 -4.82 2.90
N SER A 46 8.24 -4.62 3.60
CA SER A 46 7.72 -3.29 3.93
C SER A 46 8.66 -2.53 4.87
N VAL A 47 9.28 -3.21 5.84
CA VAL A 47 10.31 -2.60 6.70
C VAL A 47 11.55 -2.22 5.90
N GLN A 48 11.97 -3.05 4.95
CA GLN A 48 13.12 -2.75 4.08
C GLN A 48 12.87 -1.52 3.22
N ALA A 49 11.72 -1.43 2.55
CA ALA A 49 11.37 -0.27 1.74
C ALA A 49 11.31 1.03 2.57
N MET A 50 10.74 0.99 3.78
CA MET A 50 10.65 2.19 4.65
C MET A 50 12.00 2.67 5.19
N LEU A 51 12.94 1.74 5.41
CA LEU A 51 14.27 2.03 5.93
C LEU A 51 15.32 2.20 4.83
N ASP A 52 14.93 2.06 3.57
CA ASP A 52 15.80 2.28 2.43
C ASP A 52 16.29 3.74 2.41
N PRO A 53 17.57 4.00 2.13
CA PRO A 53 18.11 5.36 2.04
C PRO A 53 17.31 6.28 1.12
N VAL A 54 16.70 5.75 0.07
CA VAL A 54 15.82 6.51 -0.85
C VAL A 54 14.64 7.13 -0.10
N VAL A 55 14.01 6.40 0.80
CA VAL A 55 12.90 6.94 1.61
C VAL A 55 13.43 7.78 2.77
N VAL A 56 14.45 7.29 3.49
CA VAL A 56 14.95 7.94 4.70
C VAL A 56 15.54 9.33 4.41
N SER A 57 16.21 9.51 3.26
CA SER A 57 16.77 10.81 2.88
C SER A 57 15.70 11.88 2.65
N SER A 58 14.52 11.48 2.14
CA SER A 58 13.40 12.40 1.93
C SER A 58 12.89 13.02 3.22
N TRP A 59 13.07 12.34 4.37
CA TRP A 59 12.59 12.83 5.66
C TRP A 59 13.35 14.07 6.14
N GLN A 60 14.56 14.31 5.63
CA GLN A 60 15.35 15.50 5.94
C GLN A 60 14.68 16.78 5.42
N PHE A 61 13.78 16.68 4.44
CA PHE A 61 13.11 17.81 3.81
C PHE A 61 11.68 18.03 4.32
N LEU A 62 11.24 17.28 5.33
CA LEU A 62 9.92 17.46 5.94
C LEU A 62 9.74 18.86 6.56
N GLY A 63 10.81 19.45 7.11
CA GLY A 63 10.78 20.79 7.69
C GLY A 63 10.38 21.85 6.66
N ASP A 64 10.99 21.82 5.48
CA ASP A 64 10.71 22.76 4.40
C ASP A 64 9.31 22.57 3.82
N TRP A 65 8.87 21.31 3.74
CA TRP A 65 7.51 20.99 3.29
C TRP A 65 6.46 21.52 4.26
N PHE A 66 6.68 21.41 5.57
CA PHE A 66 5.79 22.02 6.58
C PHE A 66 5.81 23.55 6.57
N GLN A 67 6.84 24.18 6.03
CA GLN A 67 6.92 25.63 5.84
C GLN A 67 6.23 26.10 4.55
N GLY A 68 5.65 25.20 3.76
CA GLY A 68 4.83 25.53 2.59
C GLY A 68 5.53 25.35 1.25
N SER A 69 6.60 24.55 1.18
CA SER A 69 7.15 24.14 -0.13
C SER A 69 6.09 23.39 -0.94
N GLU A 70 5.93 23.76 -2.21
CA GLU A 70 5.02 23.08 -3.16
C GLU A 70 5.58 21.72 -3.62
N VAL A 71 6.88 21.50 -3.44
CA VAL A 71 7.59 20.29 -3.86
C VAL A 71 7.56 19.25 -2.73
N THR A 72 7.36 17.98 -3.08
CA THR A 72 7.33 16.91 -2.08
C THR A 72 8.72 16.70 -1.45
N PRO A 73 8.82 16.21 -0.19
CA PRO A 73 10.11 15.89 0.42
C PRO A 73 10.93 14.88 -0.40
N PHE A 74 10.26 13.96 -1.08
CA PHE A 74 10.90 12.99 -1.96
C PHE A 74 11.51 13.67 -3.19
N GLU A 75 10.72 14.48 -3.88
CA GLU A 75 11.18 15.20 -5.05
C GLU A 75 12.29 16.20 -4.71
N LYS A 76 12.23 16.81 -3.54
CA LYS A 76 13.32 17.68 -3.07
C LYS A 76 14.62 16.91 -2.81
N ALA A 77 14.54 15.67 -2.35
CA ALA A 77 15.71 14.82 -2.10
C ALA A 77 16.31 14.25 -3.39
N HIS A 78 15.48 13.91 -4.37
CA HIS A 78 15.88 13.11 -5.54
C HIS A 78 15.77 13.84 -6.88
N GLY A 79 15.24 15.06 -6.89
CA GLY A 79 15.08 15.90 -8.09
C GLY A 79 13.96 15.48 -9.03
N MET A 80 13.15 14.48 -8.66
CA MET A 80 12.04 13.94 -9.48
C MET A 80 10.96 13.31 -8.60
N GLY A 81 9.77 13.14 -9.15
CA GLY A 81 8.65 12.49 -8.46
C GLY A 81 8.96 11.04 -8.06
N PHE A 82 8.26 10.54 -7.05
CA PHE A 82 8.43 9.17 -6.53
C PHE A 82 8.26 8.10 -7.62
N TRP A 83 7.21 8.24 -8.43
CA TRP A 83 6.90 7.27 -9.50
C TRP A 83 7.90 7.35 -10.65
N ASP A 84 8.34 8.56 -11.01
CA ASP A 84 9.41 8.76 -12.00
C ASP A 84 10.72 8.11 -11.55
N TYR A 85 11.04 8.23 -10.25
CA TYR A 85 12.20 7.60 -9.66
C TYR A 85 12.10 6.07 -9.71
N CYS A 86 10.95 5.49 -9.34
CA CYS A 86 10.72 4.05 -9.44
C CYS A 86 10.85 3.57 -10.90
N ASN A 87 10.30 4.31 -11.85
CA ASN A 87 10.41 3.98 -13.27
C ASN A 87 11.88 4.01 -13.77
N GLN A 88 12.70 4.93 -13.26
CA GLN A 88 14.12 5.04 -13.61
C GLN A 88 15.04 4.11 -12.83
N SER A 89 14.60 3.60 -11.66
CA SER A 89 15.38 2.73 -10.78
C SER A 89 14.71 1.37 -10.60
N PRO A 90 14.99 0.39 -11.49
CA PRO A 90 14.44 -0.96 -11.38
C PRO A 90 14.74 -1.64 -10.03
N GLU A 91 15.89 -1.36 -9.44
CA GLU A 91 16.28 -1.88 -8.13
C GLU A 91 15.31 -1.44 -7.04
N TYR A 92 15.08 -0.14 -6.91
CA TYR A 92 14.17 0.38 -5.89
C TYR A 92 12.70 0.05 -6.21
N ASN A 93 12.32 0.05 -7.49
CA ASN A 93 10.99 -0.39 -7.92
C ASN A 93 10.68 -1.82 -7.47
N ASN A 94 11.65 -2.73 -7.57
CA ASN A 94 11.48 -4.10 -7.09
C ASN A 94 11.27 -4.14 -5.57
N ILE A 95 12.09 -3.41 -4.79
CA ILE A 95 11.94 -3.31 -3.33
C ILE A 95 10.55 -2.77 -2.96
N PHE A 96 10.10 -1.71 -3.65
CA PHE A 96 8.79 -1.12 -3.44
C PHE A 96 7.65 -2.08 -3.78
N ASN A 97 7.74 -2.76 -4.92
CA ASN A 97 6.72 -3.73 -5.35
C ASN A 97 6.65 -4.94 -4.40
N GLU A 98 7.78 -5.42 -3.90
CA GLU A 98 7.82 -6.46 -2.87
C GLU A 98 7.17 -5.99 -1.56
N ALA A 99 7.42 -4.75 -1.14
CA ALA A 99 6.79 -4.15 0.03
C ALA A 99 5.26 -4.05 -0.11
N MET A 100 4.77 -3.62 -1.27
CA MET A 100 3.33 -3.53 -1.56
C MET A 100 2.68 -4.92 -1.64
N ALA A 101 3.34 -5.89 -2.26
CA ALA A 101 2.87 -7.27 -2.33
C ALA A 101 2.81 -7.94 -0.95
N SER A 102 3.78 -7.65 -0.08
CA SER A 102 3.83 -8.09 1.32
C SER A 102 2.59 -7.63 2.11
N ASP A 103 2.27 -6.33 2.06
CA ASP A 103 1.09 -5.80 2.77
C ASP A 103 -0.22 -6.33 2.14
N SER A 104 -0.25 -6.51 0.82
CA SER A 104 -1.40 -7.05 0.08
C SER A 104 -1.76 -8.48 0.45
N LYS A 105 -0.79 -9.32 0.88
CA LYS A 105 -1.08 -10.69 1.34
C LYS A 105 -1.95 -10.72 2.59
N LEU A 106 -1.95 -9.67 3.41
CA LEU A 106 -2.87 -9.53 4.54
C LEU A 106 -4.34 -9.41 4.08
N MET A 107 -4.59 -9.01 2.84
CA MET A 107 -5.94 -9.02 2.27
C MET A 107 -6.57 -10.42 2.27
N SER A 108 -5.76 -11.50 2.23
CA SER A 108 -6.27 -12.87 2.41
C SER A 108 -7.01 -13.05 3.73
N LEU A 109 -6.58 -12.37 4.80
CA LEU A 109 -7.27 -12.39 6.09
C LEU A 109 -8.59 -11.62 6.03
N VAL A 110 -8.60 -10.46 5.36
CA VAL A 110 -9.81 -9.65 5.17
C VAL A 110 -10.85 -10.43 4.35
N VAL A 111 -10.43 -11.05 3.25
CA VAL A 111 -11.31 -11.88 2.42
C VAL A 111 -11.82 -13.09 3.20
N LYS A 112 -10.98 -13.70 4.04
CA LYS A 112 -11.38 -14.83 4.89
C LYS A 112 -12.43 -14.43 5.94
N ASP A 113 -12.20 -13.32 6.63
CA ASP A 113 -12.99 -12.94 7.81
C ASP A 113 -14.21 -12.07 7.44
N TYR A 114 -14.19 -11.44 6.25
CA TYR A 114 -15.23 -10.51 5.78
C TYR A 114 -15.77 -10.86 4.38
N LYS A 115 -15.96 -12.15 4.09
CA LYS A 115 -16.62 -12.61 2.85
C LYS A 115 -17.92 -11.87 2.48
N PRO A 116 -18.82 -11.53 3.43
CA PRO A 116 -20.08 -10.85 3.11
C PRO A 116 -19.93 -9.48 2.41
N ILE A 117 -18.74 -8.85 2.49
CA ILE A 117 -18.44 -7.60 1.78
C ILE A 117 -18.44 -7.80 0.26
N PHE A 118 -18.09 -8.99 -0.20
CA PHE A 118 -17.92 -9.34 -1.61
C PHE A 118 -19.08 -10.17 -2.17
N GLU A 119 -20.00 -10.63 -1.32
CA GLU A 119 -21.16 -11.41 -1.75
C GLU A 119 -22.12 -10.57 -2.61
N GLY A 120 -22.54 -11.15 -3.75
CA GLY A 120 -23.43 -10.51 -4.71
C GLY A 120 -22.74 -9.57 -5.71
N LEU A 121 -21.40 -9.49 -5.70
CA LEU A 121 -20.63 -8.77 -6.71
C LEU A 121 -20.26 -9.69 -7.89
N ASP A 122 -20.62 -9.27 -9.11
CA ASP A 122 -20.23 -9.98 -10.34
C ASP A 122 -18.86 -9.52 -10.87
N SER A 123 -18.39 -8.32 -10.46
CA SER A 123 -17.15 -7.72 -10.93
C SER A 123 -16.54 -6.77 -9.92
N LEU A 124 -15.20 -6.77 -9.81
CA LEU A 124 -14.42 -5.87 -8.96
C LEU A 124 -13.30 -5.22 -9.77
N VAL A 125 -13.05 -3.93 -9.52
CA VAL A 125 -11.95 -3.17 -10.11
C VAL A 125 -11.00 -2.72 -9.01
N ASP A 126 -9.73 -3.11 -9.13
CA ASP A 126 -8.64 -2.80 -8.21
C ASP A 126 -7.75 -1.71 -8.84
N VAL A 127 -8.04 -0.45 -8.51
CA VAL A 127 -7.33 0.73 -9.04
C VAL A 127 -6.09 1.00 -8.21
N GLY A 128 -4.91 1.02 -8.84
CA GLY A 128 -3.62 1.00 -8.17
C GLY A 128 -3.29 -0.37 -7.57
N GLY A 129 -3.80 -1.45 -8.17
CA GLY A 129 -3.69 -2.82 -7.63
C GLY A 129 -2.31 -3.47 -7.77
N GLY A 130 -1.34 -2.75 -8.34
CA GLY A 130 0.03 -3.20 -8.60
C GLY A 130 0.06 -4.45 -9.47
N THR A 131 0.77 -5.48 -8.99
CA THR A 131 0.86 -6.79 -9.65
C THR A 131 -0.37 -7.69 -9.43
N GLY A 132 -1.50 -7.11 -9.00
CA GLY A 132 -2.78 -7.81 -8.89
C GLY A 132 -2.87 -8.80 -7.74
N THR A 133 -2.08 -8.64 -6.68
CA THR A 133 -2.07 -9.57 -5.54
C THR A 133 -3.42 -9.62 -4.84
N VAL A 134 -4.04 -8.46 -4.58
CA VAL A 134 -5.38 -8.38 -3.96
C VAL A 134 -6.44 -8.97 -4.89
N ALA A 135 -6.47 -8.52 -6.13
CA ALA A 135 -7.42 -8.99 -7.13
C ALA A 135 -7.39 -10.51 -7.35
N ARG A 136 -6.20 -11.14 -7.31
CA ARG A 136 -6.02 -12.59 -7.38
C ARG A 136 -6.54 -13.33 -6.17
N ILE A 137 -6.24 -12.86 -4.96
CA ILE A 137 -6.80 -13.44 -3.71
C ILE A 137 -8.33 -13.42 -3.75
N ILE A 138 -8.90 -12.31 -4.21
CA ILE A 138 -10.35 -12.13 -4.32
C ILE A 138 -10.92 -13.05 -5.41
N SER A 139 -10.30 -13.12 -6.59
CA SER A 139 -10.80 -13.94 -7.71
C SER A 139 -10.72 -15.44 -7.42
N GLU A 140 -9.72 -15.88 -6.65
CA GLU A 140 -9.62 -17.26 -6.15
C GLU A 140 -10.70 -17.58 -5.11
N ALA A 141 -11.03 -16.63 -4.22
CA ALA A 141 -12.07 -16.81 -3.21
C ALA A 141 -13.50 -16.76 -3.80
N PHE A 142 -13.69 -16.03 -4.90
CA PHE A 142 -14.97 -15.86 -5.58
C PHE A 142 -14.81 -16.10 -7.09
N PRO A 143 -14.80 -17.37 -7.55
CA PRO A 143 -14.50 -17.71 -8.95
C PRO A 143 -15.45 -17.13 -10.00
N HIS A 144 -16.66 -16.73 -9.58
CA HIS A 144 -17.66 -16.07 -10.43
C HIS A 144 -17.39 -14.58 -10.64
N MET A 145 -16.58 -13.96 -9.78
CA MET A 145 -16.30 -12.53 -9.82
C MET A 145 -15.17 -12.23 -10.81
N ILE A 146 -15.43 -11.30 -11.74
CA ILE A 146 -14.42 -10.80 -12.68
C ILE A 146 -13.64 -9.67 -12.01
N CYS A 147 -12.35 -9.90 -11.75
CA CYS A 147 -11.45 -8.88 -11.21
C CYS A 147 -10.68 -8.18 -12.33
N THR A 148 -10.58 -6.86 -12.28
CA THR A 148 -9.74 -6.05 -13.18
C THR A 148 -8.78 -5.20 -12.38
N VAL A 149 -7.48 -5.35 -12.59
CA VAL A 149 -6.42 -4.54 -12.00
C VAL A 149 -6.12 -3.39 -12.94
N PHE A 150 -6.08 -2.19 -12.40
CA PHE A 150 -5.83 -0.96 -13.13
C PHE A 150 -4.57 -0.30 -12.56
N ASP A 151 -3.47 -0.24 -13.32
CA ASP A 151 -2.19 0.29 -12.84
C ASP A 151 -1.30 0.85 -13.96
N LEU A 152 -0.18 1.47 -13.62
CA LEU A 152 0.73 2.11 -14.56
C LEU A 152 1.33 1.11 -15.56
N PRO A 153 1.64 1.54 -16.81
CA PRO A 153 2.07 0.62 -17.86
C PRO A 153 3.30 -0.19 -17.44
N HIS A 154 4.27 0.45 -16.80
CA HIS A 154 5.52 -0.19 -16.39
C HIS A 154 5.31 -1.27 -15.29
N VAL A 155 4.19 -1.23 -14.57
CA VAL A 155 3.85 -2.18 -13.50
C VAL A 155 3.20 -3.45 -14.06
N ILE A 156 2.32 -3.31 -15.06
CA ILE A 156 1.44 -4.41 -15.50
C ILE A 156 1.68 -4.91 -16.93
N ALA A 157 2.52 -4.25 -17.74
CA ALA A 157 2.67 -4.54 -19.17
C ALA A 157 2.99 -6.01 -19.51
N ASN A 158 3.63 -6.74 -18.59
CA ASN A 158 4.05 -8.14 -18.80
C ASN A 158 3.25 -9.15 -17.96
N LEU A 159 2.15 -8.74 -17.33
CA LEU A 159 1.36 -9.64 -16.49
C LEU A 159 0.30 -10.36 -17.33
N PRO A 160 0.19 -11.69 -17.20
CA PRO A 160 -0.76 -12.46 -17.98
C PRO A 160 -2.18 -12.32 -17.41
N ASP A 161 -3.14 -12.07 -18.30
CA ASP A 161 -4.56 -12.21 -17.99
C ASP A 161 -4.91 -13.68 -17.69
N THR A 162 -5.93 -13.89 -16.88
CA THR A 162 -6.54 -15.19 -16.63
C THR A 162 -8.05 -15.12 -16.87
N THR A 163 -8.77 -16.23 -16.70
CA THR A 163 -10.22 -16.29 -16.95
C THR A 163 -11.01 -15.25 -16.14
N ASN A 164 -10.59 -14.95 -14.91
CA ASN A 164 -11.29 -14.06 -13.98
C ASN A 164 -10.42 -12.91 -13.43
N LEU A 165 -9.23 -12.69 -13.97
CA LEU A 165 -8.34 -11.57 -13.61
C LEU A 165 -7.78 -10.92 -14.87
N LYS A 166 -7.95 -9.61 -15.01
CA LYS A 166 -7.49 -8.82 -16.16
C LYS A 166 -6.62 -7.64 -15.74
N TYR A 167 -5.69 -7.19 -16.56
CA TYR A 167 -4.82 -6.03 -16.30
C TYR A 167 -5.03 -4.91 -17.32
N TRP A 168 -5.27 -3.68 -16.84
CA TRP A 168 -5.61 -2.51 -17.64
C TRP A 168 -4.77 -1.31 -17.26
N ILE A 169 -4.31 -0.53 -18.24
CA ILE A 169 -3.33 0.54 -18.04
C ILE A 169 -3.99 1.83 -17.53
N LEU A 170 -3.45 2.37 -16.43
CA LEU A 170 -3.63 3.75 -15.97
C LEU A 170 -2.47 4.60 -16.53
N HIS A 171 -2.75 5.76 -17.12
CA HIS A 171 -1.69 6.76 -17.38
C HIS A 171 -1.54 7.66 -16.14
N ASP A 172 -0.34 8.14 -15.81
CA ASP A 172 -0.08 8.97 -14.61
C ASP A 172 -1.04 10.17 -14.50
N TRP A 173 -1.59 10.42 -13.30
CA TRP A 173 -2.70 11.36 -13.11
C TRP A 173 -2.42 12.44 -12.05
N SER A 174 -2.79 13.68 -12.35
CA SER A 174 -2.95 14.81 -11.41
C SER A 174 -4.18 14.64 -10.49
N ASP A 175 -4.40 15.58 -9.58
CA ASP A 175 -5.56 15.58 -8.66
C ASP A 175 -6.91 15.67 -9.41
N GLU A 176 -6.98 16.50 -10.46
CA GLU A 176 -8.15 16.63 -11.33
C GLU A 176 -8.48 15.31 -12.03
N GLU A 177 -7.42 14.59 -12.40
CA GLU A 177 -7.47 13.33 -13.08
C GLU A 177 -7.87 12.19 -12.13
N CYS A 178 -7.38 12.19 -10.89
CA CYS A 178 -7.88 11.32 -9.82
C CYS A 178 -9.37 11.52 -9.54
N VAL A 179 -9.84 12.78 -9.50
CA VAL A 179 -11.27 13.10 -9.34
C VAL A 179 -12.08 12.61 -10.55
N SER A 180 -11.53 12.71 -11.76
CA SER A 180 -12.15 12.18 -12.98
C SER A 180 -12.29 10.66 -12.93
N ILE A 181 -11.25 9.94 -12.50
CA ILE A 181 -11.31 8.48 -12.31
C ILE A 181 -12.37 8.12 -11.29
N LEU A 182 -12.38 8.77 -10.12
CA LEU A 182 -13.37 8.48 -9.08
C LEU A 182 -14.80 8.76 -9.54
N LYS A 183 -15.02 9.81 -10.35
CA LYS A 183 -16.32 10.06 -11.00
C LYS A 183 -16.69 8.94 -11.97
N ARG A 184 -15.76 8.49 -12.81
CA ARG A 184 -15.99 7.36 -13.74
C ARG A 184 -16.23 6.04 -13.01
N CYS A 185 -15.51 5.76 -11.92
CA CYS A 185 -15.77 4.60 -11.06
C CYS A 185 -17.18 4.69 -10.47
N LYS A 186 -17.58 5.86 -9.96
CA LYS A 186 -18.95 6.07 -9.46
C LYS A 186 -20.00 5.84 -10.55
N GLU A 187 -19.78 6.37 -11.76
CA GLU A 187 -20.67 6.20 -12.91
C GLU A 187 -20.77 4.73 -13.37
N ALA A 188 -19.64 4.01 -13.41
CA ALA A 188 -19.59 2.58 -13.74
C ALA A 188 -20.38 1.74 -12.72
N ILE A 189 -20.34 2.11 -11.44
CA ILE A 189 -21.12 1.47 -10.38
C ILE A 189 -22.61 1.81 -10.51
N THR A 190 -22.97 3.05 -10.85
CA THR A 190 -24.38 3.48 -10.90
C THR A 190 -25.11 3.13 -12.19
N SER A 191 -24.40 2.93 -13.31
CA SER A 191 -24.99 2.61 -14.62
C SER A 191 -25.61 1.20 -14.71
N LYS A 192 -25.28 0.29 -13.78
CA LYS A 192 -25.83 -1.08 -13.73
C LYS A 192 -27.19 -1.22 -12.99
N GLY A 193 -27.83 -0.13 -12.60
CA GLY A 193 -29.26 -0.13 -12.20
C GLY A 193 -29.64 -0.89 -10.91
N LYS A 194 -28.69 -1.50 -10.18
CA LYS A 194 -28.91 -2.07 -8.86
C LYS A 194 -27.72 -1.78 -7.94
N GLU A 195 -28.04 -1.51 -6.68
CA GLU A 195 -27.18 -1.18 -5.52
C GLU A 195 -25.72 -1.65 -5.61
N GLY A 196 -24.87 -0.88 -6.29
CA GLY A 196 -23.43 -1.09 -6.23
C GLY A 196 -22.88 -0.61 -4.88
N LYS A 197 -22.41 -1.54 -4.05
CA LYS A 197 -21.74 -1.21 -2.78
C LYS A 197 -20.27 -0.86 -3.05
N GLY A 198 -19.93 0.42 -2.99
CA GLY A 198 -18.53 0.87 -2.97
C GLY A 198 -17.91 0.67 -1.59
N ASN A 199 -17.22 -0.45 -1.38
CA ASN A 199 -16.47 -0.68 -0.15
C ASN A 199 -15.03 -0.18 -0.32
N TYR A 200 -14.76 1.01 0.20
CA TYR A 200 -13.42 1.58 0.25
C TYR A 200 -12.67 1.03 1.47
N HIS A 201 -11.63 0.24 1.26
CA HIS A 201 -10.70 -0.09 2.33
C HIS A 201 -9.67 1.04 2.46
N ARG A 202 -9.89 1.98 3.38
CA ARG A 202 -8.94 3.06 3.74
C ARG A 202 -8.33 2.78 5.11
N ARG A 203 -7.00 2.76 5.17
CA ARG A 203 -6.24 2.80 6.43
C ARG A 203 -6.40 4.20 7.05
N GLY A 204 -7.29 4.35 8.04
CA GLY A 204 -7.29 5.47 8.99
C GLY A 204 -8.30 6.62 8.75
N ASP A 205 -9.25 6.74 9.68
CA ASP A 205 -10.29 7.78 9.83
C ASP A 205 -9.80 9.22 10.10
N LYS A 206 -8.92 9.80 9.26
CA LYS A 206 -8.45 11.19 9.45
C LYS A 206 -8.45 12.10 8.22
N VAL A 207 -9.18 11.79 7.15
CA VAL A 207 -9.24 12.69 5.96
C VAL A 207 -10.44 13.64 6.00
N LYS A 208 -11.57 13.25 6.59
CA LYS A 208 -12.78 14.10 6.58
C LYS A 208 -12.68 15.40 7.38
N ARG A 209 -11.77 15.52 8.36
CA ARG A 209 -11.57 16.76 9.14
C ARG A 209 -10.51 17.70 8.56
N ARG A 210 -9.66 17.25 7.63
CA ARG A 210 -8.64 18.12 7.00
C ARG A 210 -9.19 18.93 5.82
N MET A 211 -10.25 18.45 5.16
CA MET A 211 -10.86 19.13 4.02
C MET A 211 -11.55 20.48 4.38
N ASN A 212 -11.93 20.70 5.65
CA ASN A 212 -12.48 21.97 6.11
C ASN A 212 -11.47 22.91 6.80
N MET A 213 -10.22 22.48 7.02
CA MET A 213 -9.15 23.32 7.60
C MET A 213 -8.10 23.77 6.58
N MET A 214 -8.19 23.30 5.33
CA MET A 214 -7.30 23.67 4.21
C MET A 214 -7.93 24.71 3.26
N LEU A 215 -8.82 25.56 3.77
CA LEU A 215 -9.30 26.73 3.03
C LEU A 215 -8.54 27.97 3.51
N PRO A 216 -7.56 28.51 2.75
CA PRO A 216 -7.41 29.95 2.70
C PRO A 216 -8.66 30.50 1.98
N LYS A 217 -9.41 31.37 2.66
CA LYS A 217 -10.36 32.26 1.98
C LYS A 217 -9.56 33.04 0.94
N GLN A 218 -9.65 32.68 -0.33
CA GLN A 218 -9.33 33.66 -1.37
C GLN A 218 -10.56 34.54 -1.56
N SER A 219 -10.38 35.76 -1.07
CA SER A 219 -11.22 36.94 -1.29
C SER A 219 -11.44 37.17 -2.78
N SER A 220 -12.68 37.48 -3.12
CA SER A 220 -13.05 38.12 -4.36
C SER A 220 -12.36 39.49 -4.49
N SER A 221 -11.53 39.66 -5.50
CA SER A 221 -11.43 40.96 -6.18
C SER A 221 -10.96 40.74 -7.61
N LEU A 222 -11.91 40.83 -8.54
CA LEU A 222 -11.72 41.33 -9.90
C LEU A 222 -13.13 41.60 -10.44
N MET A 223 -13.65 42.79 -10.12
CA MET A 223 -14.58 43.50 -10.98
C MET A 223 -13.97 44.87 -11.25
N HIS A 224 -13.84 45.14 -12.55
CA HIS A 224 -13.48 46.39 -13.25
C HIS A 224 -11.98 46.68 -13.38
#